data_AF-A0AAV1E4Q1-F1
#
_entry.id   AF-A0AAV1E4Q1-F1
#
_cell.length_a   1.000
_cell.length_b   1.000
_cell.length_c   1.000
_cell.angle_alpha   90.00
_cell.angle_beta   90.00
_cell.angle_gamma   90.00
#
_symmetry.space_group_name_H-M   'P 1'
#
loop_
_entity.id
_entity.type
_entity.pdbx_description
1 polymer ?
#
loop_
_entity_poly.entity_id
_entity_poly.type
_entity_poly.pdbx_seq_one_letter_code
_entity_poly.pdbx_strand_id
1 'polypeptide(L)'
;MAPSSASAAKNSSLTNEEEKIRPVAEFPGSIWTDRIKPITLDMQEYVMHAKEIEMLKNEVRNMLIKVREGATIQQLDLIDTIERLGISYHFEEEIEELLEPIFLQCGSNYEEDLQNDLYATALQFRLLRQHGYTISSDIFHQFLNSKGEFQESLINDKKSLLSLYQAAYVRTHEDDILEIALVFATTHLKKSGGDQQEMSFSLAKQVKYALDQPLHRDVPRIQALHYMEVYEEEDGKDPLLLRLAKLDYRYLQILHRKELDALFSWRDDLKNCVPKVTYSRDRLVECYFWGLAAFFEPQYSLNLNILYAESPLQKQHSSFQ
;
A
#
# COMPACT_ATOMS: atom_id res chain seq x y z
N MET A 1 0.16 -4.00 -96.50
CA MET A 1 1.34 -4.73 -96.04
C MET A 1 1.50 -4.49 -94.55
N ALA A 2 1.41 -5.55 -93.75
CA ALA A 2 1.78 -5.59 -92.32
C ALA A 2 3.32 -5.53 -92.18
N PRO A 3 3.96 -5.45 -90.98
CA PRO A 3 3.68 -6.24 -89.76
C PRO A 3 3.50 -5.37 -88.48
N SER A 4 2.60 -5.72 -87.54
CA SER A 4 2.76 -6.70 -86.43
C SER A 4 3.84 -6.34 -85.40
N SER A 5 3.40 -5.94 -84.19
CA SER A 5 3.90 -6.54 -82.94
C SER A 5 2.98 -6.28 -81.74
N ALA A 6 2.51 -7.40 -81.19
CA ALA A 6 2.27 -7.73 -79.78
C ALA A 6 1.48 -6.77 -78.86
N SER A 7 0.24 -7.19 -78.61
CA SER A 7 -0.49 -7.01 -77.35
C SER A 7 0.35 -7.43 -76.13
N ALA A 8 0.50 -6.52 -75.17
CA ALA A 8 0.74 -6.87 -73.77
C ALA A 8 -0.25 -6.06 -72.92
N ALA A 9 -1.28 -6.74 -72.44
CA ALA A 9 -2.22 -6.21 -71.47
C ALA A 9 -1.47 -5.77 -70.19
N LYS A 10 -1.40 -4.47 -69.94
CA LYS A 10 -1.16 -3.96 -68.59
C LYS A 10 -2.52 -3.87 -67.91
N ASN A 11 -2.87 -4.91 -67.16
CA ASN A 11 -3.88 -4.81 -66.11
C ASN A 11 -3.43 -3.70 -65.16
N SER A 12 -4.08 -2.55 -65.24
CA SER A 12 -4.02 -1.52 -64.21
C SER A 12 -4.84 -2.01 -63.01
N SER A 13 -4.27 -2.89 -62.20
CA SER A 13 -4.75 -3.08 -60.83
C SER A 13 -4.19 -1.92 -60.00
N LEU A 14 -4.95 -0.83 -59.96
CA LEU A 14 -4.83 0.21 -58.95
C LEU A 14 -5.06 -0.45 -57.58
N THR A 15 -3.98 -0.84 -56.91
CA THR A 15 -4.02 -1.04 -55.46
C THR A 15 -4.01 0.34 -54.83
N ASN A 16 -5.20 0.93 -54.68
CA ASN A 16 -5.41 2.01 -53.73
C ASN A 16 -5.18 1.42 -52.33
N GLU A 17 -3.94 1.44 -51.86
CA GLU A 17 -3.68 1.38 -50.43
C GLU A 17 -4.21 2.69 -49.86
N GLU A 18 -5.41 2.66 -49.28
CA GLU A 18 -5.90 3.76 -48.45
C GLU A 18 -4.84 4.04 -47.39
N GLU A 19 -4.19 5.21 -47.50
CA GLU A 19 -3.17 5.66 -46.57
C GLU A 19 -3.79 5.66 -45.17
N LYS A 20 -3.37 4.73 -44.31
CA LYS A 20 -3.89 4.60 -42.95
C LYS A 20 -3.37 5.76 -42.11
N ILE A 21 -4.10 6.88 -42.13
CA ILE A 21 -3.79 8.05 -41.30
C ILE A 21 -4.04 7.66 -39.84
N ARG A 22 -2.96 7.55 -39.06
CA ARG A 22 -3.06 7.33 -37.60
C ARG A 22 -3.29 8.65 -36.88
N PRO A 23 -4.08 8.67 -35.80
CA PRO A 23 -4.19 9.88 -34.97
C PRO A 23 -2.83 10.26 -34.40
N VAL A 24 -2.51 11.56 -34.42
CA VAL A 24 -1.30 12.10 -33.81
C VAL A 24 -1.46 12.02 -32.30
N ALA A 25 -0.53 11.36 -31.61
CA ALA A 25 -0.53 11.28 -30.16
C ALA A 25 0.22 12.48 -29.57
N GLU A 26 -0.42 13.16 -28.62
CA GLU A 26 0.17 14.28 -27.88
C GLU A 26 0.33 13.89 -26.40
N PHE A 27 1.38 13.15 -26.08
CA PHE A 27 1.71 12.80 -24.70
C PHE A 27 2.85 13.66 -24.18
N PRO A 28 2.72 14.24 -22.96
CA PRO A 28 3.83 14.96 -22.36
C PRO A 28 4.96 13.98 -22.03
N GLY A 29 6.20 14.44 -22.20
CA GLY A 29 7.40 13.67 -21.87
C GLY A 29 7.43 13.19 -20.41
N SER A 30 8.33 12.26 -20.10
CA SER A 30 8.56 11.85 -18.72
C SER A 30 9.16 13.01 -17.92
N ILE A 31 8.64 13.23 -16.71
CA ILE A 31 9.18 14.24 -15.77
C ILE A 31 10.45 13.75 -15.05
N TRP A 32 10.82 12.48 -15.24
CA TRP A 32 11.88 11.81 -14.47
C TRP A 32 13.22 11.71 -15.18
N THR A 33 13.25 11.94 -16.50
CA THR A 33 14.42 11.69 -17.37
C THR A 33 15.70 12.36 -16.88
N ASP A 34 15.60 13.54 -16.24
CA ASP A 34 16.75 14.28 -15.71
C ASP A 34 16.86 14.27 -14.18
N ARG A 35 15.91 13.61 -13.50
CA ARG A 35 15.74 13.69 -12.03
C ARG A 35 16.26 12.47 -11.29
N ILE A 36 16.29 11.30 -11.95
CA ILE A 36 16.75 10.06 -11.35
C ILE A 36 18.21 9.87 -11.73
N LYS A 37 19.10 10.28 -10.83
CA LYS A 37 20.54 10.00 -10.96
C LYS A 37 20.82 8.56 -10.53
N PRO A 38 21.78 7.88 -11.19
CA PRO A 38 22.25 6.57 -10.74
C PRO A 38 22.66 6.62 -9.27
N ILE A 39 22.24 5.64 -8.49
CA ILE A 39 22.69 5.52 -7.10
C ILE A 39 24.21 5.28 -7.10
N THR A 40 24.95 6.07 -6.32
CA THR A 40 26.24 5.62 -5.80
C THR A 40 25.99 4.99 -4.44
N LEU A 41 26.03 3.66 -4.39
CA LEU A 41 25.76 2.93 -3.16
C LEU A 41 27.06 2.77 -2.37
N ASP A 42 27.08 3.27 -1.14
CA ASP A 42 28.06 2.84 -0.16
C ASP A 42 27.71 1.42 0.30
N MET A 43 28.39 0.43 -0.26
CA MET A 43 28.19 -0.98 0.08
C MET A 43 28.52 -1.27 1.55
N GLN A 44 29.41 -0.49 2.16
CA GLN A 44 29.76 -0.67 3.57
C GLN A 44 28.63 -0.16 4.47
N GLU A 45 28.06 1.01 4.17
CA GLU A 45 26.86 1.53 4.85
C GLU A 45 25.68 0.54 4.70
N TYR A 46 25.46 0.01 3.49
CA TYR A 46 24.38 -0.94 3.23
C TYR A 46 24.49 -2.23 4.04
N VAL A 47 25.69 -2.81 4.15
CA VAL A 47 25.93 -4.03 4.93
C VAL A 47 25.79 -3.76 6.43
N MET A 48 26.20 -2.58 6.90
CA MET A 48 26.01 -2.17 8.29
C MET A 48 24.52 -2.05 8.64
N HIS A 49 23.74 -1.37 7.79
CA HIS A 49 22.29 -1.25 7.97
C HIS A 49 21.59 -2.61 7.97
N ALA A 50 21.97 -3.53 7.08
CA ALA A 50 21.40 -4.88 7.05
C ALA A 50 21.62 -5.64 8.36
N LYS A 51 22.84 -5.57 8.93
CA LYS A 51 23.13 -6.20 10.23
C LYS A 51 22.33 -5.59 11.36
N GLU A 52 22.20 -4.27 11.34
CA GLU A 52 21.44 -3.55 12.36
C GLU A 52 19.94 -3.87 12.30
N ILE A 53 19.37 -3.94 11.10
CA ILE A 53 17.98 -4.37 10.86
C ILE A 53 17.76 -5.76 11.46
N GLU A 54 18.65 -6.72 11.22
CA GLU A 54 18.50 -8.06 11.79
C GLU A 54 18.57 -8.10 13.32
N MET A 55 19.42 -7.27 13.94
CA MET A 55 19.44 -7.13 15.39
C MET A 55 18.12 -6.54 15.92
N LEU A 56 17.65 -5.45 15.32
CA LEU A 56 16.40 -4.79 15.70
C LEU A 56 15.18 -5.69 15.49
N LYS A 57 15.15 -6.49 14.42
CA LYS A 57 14.10 -7.48 14.19
C LYS A 57 14.00 -8.46 15.35
N ASN A 58 15.12 -8.97 15.86
CA ASN A 58 15.10 -9.88 17.00
C ASN A 58 14.60 -9.21 18.29
N GLU A 59 14.92 -7.93 18.50
CA GLU A 59 14.36 -7.16 19.62
C GLU A 59 12.84 -6.99 19.49
N VAL A 60 12.33 -6.68 18.30
CA VAL A 60 10.89 -6.55 18.05
C VAL A 60 10.17 -7.89 18.21
N ARG A 61 10.76 -9.01 17.76
CA ARG A 61 10.22 -10.36 18.06
C ARG A 61 10.10 -10.61 19.55
N ASN A 62 11.10 -10.22 20.33
CA ASN A 62 11.03 -10.33 21.79
C ASN A 62 9.91 -9.44 22.38
N MET A 63 9.62 -8.27 21.79
CA MET A 63 8.48 -7.45 22.20
C MET A 63 7.15 -8.15 21.91
N LEU A 64 7.00 -8.74 20.73
CA LEU A 64 5.80 -9.50 20.33
C LEU A 64 5.56 -10.71 21.25
N ILE A 65 6.62 -11.43 21.62
CA ILE A 65 6.53 -12.55 22.57
C ILE A 65 6.11 -12.04 23.96
N LYS A 66 6.70 -10.94 24.44
CA LYS A 66 6.38 -10.37 25.76
C LYS A 66 4.96 -9.83 25.84
N VAL A 67 4.46 -9.19 24.78
CA VAL A 67 3.13 -8.57 24.80
C VAL A 67 2.01 -9.61 24.85
N ARG A 68 2.28 -10.87 24.46
CA ARG A 68 1.32 -11.99 24.54
C ARG A 68 0.74 -12.19 25.95
N GLU A 69 1.53 -11.88 26.99
CA GLU A 69 1.09 -11.98 28.40
C GLU A 69 0.37 -10.71 28.90
N GLY A 70 0.32 -9.66 28.07
CA GLY A 70 -0.31 -8.38 28.37
C GLY A 70 -1.78 -8.30 27.95
N ALA A 71 -2.41 -7.16 28.23
CA ALA A 71 -3.81 -6.90 27.87
C ALA A 71 -3.99 -6.92 26.34
N THR A 72 -5.15 -7.40 25.87
CA THR A 72 -5.47 -7.51 24.43
C THR A 72 -5.23 -6.21 23.68
N ILE A 73 -5.60 -5.06 24.27
CA ILE A 73 -5.39 -3.76 23.64
C ILE A 73 -3.90 -3.43 23.41
N GLN A 74 -2.99 -3.86 24.29
CA GLN A 74 -1.56 -3.65 24.11
C GLN A 74 -1.02 -4.50 22.96
N GLN A 75 -1.54 -5.72 22.79
CA GLN A 75 -1.20 -6.59 21.66
C GLN A 75 -1.64 -5.94 20.35
N LEU A 76 -2.90 -5.49 20.28
CA LEU A 76 -3.47 -4.83 19.11
C LEU A 76 -2.75 -3.51 18.77
N ASP A 77 -2.42 -2.68 19.76
CA ASP A 77 -1.68 -1.43 19.56
C ASP A 77 -0.28 -1.68 18.98
N LEU A 78 0.42 -2.73 19.46
CA LEU A 78 1.73 -3.10 18.94
C LEU A 78 1.65 -3.59 17.49
N ILE A 79 0.67 -4.46 17.18
CA ILE A 79 0.43 -4.95 15.81
C ILE A 79 0.13 -3.78 14.86
N ASP A 80 -0.81 -2.90 15.22
CA ASP A 80 -1.16 -1.75 14.40
C ASP A 80 0.02 -0.81 14.16
N THR A 81 0.84 -0.59 15.19
CA THR A 81 2.05 0.21 15.07
C THR A 81 3.04 -0.40 14.09
N ILE A 82 3.30 -1.71 14.20
CA ILE A 82 4.21 -2.45 13.31
C ILE A 82 3.72 -2.43 11.85
N GLU A 83 2.42 -2.65 11.63
CA GLU A 83 1.82 -2.60 10.30
C GLU A 83 1.88 -1.21 9.68
N ARG A 84 1.46 -0.19 10.44
CA ARG A 84 1.47 1.19 9.96
C ARG A 84 2.88 1.73 9.72
N LEU A 85 3.89 1.24 10.44
CA LEU A 85 5.29 1.53 10.17
C LEU A 85 5.85 0.81 8.93
N GLY A 86 5.08 -0.10 8.33
CA GLY A 86 5.44 -0.80 7.10
C GLY A 86 6.52 -1.88 7.29
N ILE A 87 6.63 -2.42 8.50
CA ILE A 87 7.63 -3.44 8.88
C ILE A 87 6.99 -4.78 9.29
N SER A 88 5.67 -4.92 9.16
CA SER A 88 4.92 -6.14 9.50
C SER A 88 5.32 -7.38 8.70
N TYR A 89 5.77 -7.21 7.45
CA TYR A 89 6.21 -8.31 6.59
C TYR A 89 7.42 -9.11 7.15
N HIS A 90 8.11 -8.59 8.18
CA HIS A 90 9.17 -9.32 8.89
C HIS A 90 8.65 -10.23 10.02
N PHE A 91 7.37 -10.07 10.39
CA PHE A 91 6.77 -10.60 11.61
C PHE A 91 5.38 -11.25 11.35
N GLU A 92 5.14 -11.72 10.13
CA GLU A 92 3.82 -12.27 9.72
C GLU A 92 3.39 -13.44 10.62
N GLU A 93 4.31 -14.35 10.94
CA GLU A 93 4.06 -15.48 11.83
C GLU A 93 3.72 -15.01 13.25
N GLU A 94 4.53 -14.11 13.82
CA GLU A 94 4.33 -13.62 15.19
C GLU A 94 3.03 -12.80 15.34
N ILE A 95 2.64 -12.04 14.31
CA ILE A 95 1.37 -11.30 14.29
C ILE A 95 0.19 -12.28 14.26
N GLU A 96 0.25 -13.29 13.40
CA GLU A 96 -0.81 -14.30 13.29
C GLU A 96 -0.99 -15.07 14.60
N GLU A 97 0.11 -15.46 15.25
CA GLU A 97 0.06 -16.14 16.55
C GLU A 97 -0.49 -15.25 17.69
N LEU A 98 -0.55 -13.93 17.52
CA LEU A 98 -1.22 -13.01 18.46
C LEU A 98 -2.69 -12.81 18.10
N LEU A 99 -3.04 -12.74 16.81
CA LEU A 99 -4.41 -12.50 16.35
C LEU A 99 -5.30 -13.74 16.51
N GLU A 100 -4.78 -14.96 16.30
CA GLU A 100 -5.56 -16.19 16.40
C GLU A 100 -6.21 -16.37 17.78
N PRO A 101 -5.48 -16.26 18.92
CA PRO A 101 -6.09 -16.34 20.24
C PRO A 101 -7.12 -15.24 20.50
N ILE A 102 -6.86 -14.01 20.02
CA ILE A 102 -7.78 -12.87 20.15
C ILE A 102 -9.09 -13.19 19.43
N PHE A 103 -9.03 -13.72 18.21
CA PHE A 103 -10.21 -14.12 17.44
C PHE A 103 -10.99 -15.24 18.14
N LEU A 104 -10.32 -16.27 18.65
CA LEU A 104 -10.96 -17.40 19.33
C LEU A 104 -11.67 -16.99 20.63
N GLN A 105 -11.26 -15.87 21.23
CA GLN A 105 -11.88 -15.31 22.42
C GLN A 105 -13.04 -14.36 22.12
N CYS A 106 -13.19 -13.89 20.88
CA CYS A 106 -14.29 -13.02 20.45
C CYS A 106 -15.65 -13.66 20.75
N GLY A 107 -16.50 -12.97 21.52
CA GLY A 107 -17.83 -13.46 21.89
C GLY A 107 -17.85 -14.44 23.07
N SER A 108 -16.73 -14.60 23.79
CA SER A 108 -16.67 -15.31 25.07
C SER A 108 -16.80 -14.33 26.26
N ASN A 109 -17.18 -14.83 27.43
CA ASN A 109 -17.23 -14.03 28.67
C ASN A 109 -15.84 -13.51 29.15
N TYR A 110 -14.75 -13.78 28.43
CA TYR A 110 -13.40 -13.29 28.71
C TYR A 110 -13.10 -11.91 28.10
N GLU A 111 -14.02 -11.33 27.32
CA GLU A 111 -13.89 -9.98 26.73
C GLU A 111 -14.24 -8.83 27.71
N GLU A 112 -14.19 -9.04 29.03
CA GLU A 112 -14.46 -7.98 30.01
C GLU A 112 -13.56 -6.74 29.80
N ASP A 113 -12.33 -6.93 29.30
CA ASP A 113 -11.35 -5.87 29.08
C ASP A 113 -11.66 -4.96 27.88
N LEU A 114 -12.48 -5.40 26.92
CA LEU A 114 -12.82 -4.66 25.69
C LEU A 114 -14.25 -4.10 25.72
N GLN A 115 -15.03 -4.52 26.72
CA GLN A 115 -16.44 -4.15 26.81
C GLN A 115 -16.60 -2.63 27.02
N ASN A 116 -17.42 -2.01 26.18
CA ASN A 116 -17.64 -0.55 26.13
C ASN A 116 -16.43 0.30 25.69
N ASP A 117 -15.32 -0.29 25.25
CA ASP A 117 -14.20 0.46 24.66
C ASP A 117 -14.32 0.48 23.13
N LEU A 118 -14.75 1.62 22.58
CA LEU A 118 -14.91 1.81 21.13
C LEU A 118 -13.57 1.74 20.39
N TYR A 119 -12.51 2.31 20.96
CA TYR A 119 -11.18 2.30 20.34
C TYR A 119 -10.70 0.87 20.17
N ALA A 120 -10.75 0.10 21.26
CA ALA A 120 -10.26 -1.27 21.28
C ALA A 120 -11.11 -2.19 20.40
N THR A 121 -12.44 -2.08 20.48
CA THR A 121 -13.36 -2.87 19.63
C THR A 121 -13.16 -2.56 18.14
N ALA A 122 -13.03 -1.29 17.76
CA ALA A 122 -12.81 -0.90 16.38
C ALA A 122 -11.43 -1.35 15.86
N LEU A 123 -10.40 -1.28 16.70
CA LEU A 123 -9.06 -1.73 16.35
C LEU A 123 -9.01 -3.25 16.15
N GLN A 124 -9.56 -4.02 17.09
CA GLN A 124 -9.69 -5.47 17.02
C GLN A 124 -10.42 -5.89 15.74
N PHE A 125 -11.60 -5.31 15.47
CA PHE A 125 -12.39 -5.59 14.29
C PHE A 125 -11.61 -5.37 13.01
N ARG A 126 -10.94 -4.21 12.92
CA ARG A 126 -10.17 -3.83 11.74
C ARG A 126 -9.03 -4.80 11.48
N LEU A 127 -8.18 -5.05 12.48
CA LEU A 127 -7.02 -5.93 12.33
C LEU A 127 -7.47 -7.35 11.96
N LEU A 128 -8.43 -7.92 12.69
CA LEU A 128 -8.96 -9.25 12.38
C LEU A 128 -9.50 -9.36 10.95
N ARG A 129 -10.32 -8.40 10.49
CA ARG A 129 -10.84 -8.40 9.11
C ARG A 129 -9.73 -8.23 8.07
N GLN A 130 -8.71 -7.40 8.34
CA GLN A 130 -7.56 -7.22 7.43
C GLN A 130 -6.74 -8.50 7.27
N HIS A 131 -6.66 -9.33 8.31
CA HIS A 131 -6.01 -10.64 8.31
C HIS A 131 -6.93 -11.79 7.87
N GLY A 132 -8.17 -11.50 7.46
CA GLY A 132 -9.09 -12.49 6.89
C GLY A 132 -9.95 -13.25 7.91
N TYR A 133 -9.94 -12.85 9.18
CA TYR A 133 -10.81 -13.41 10.20
C TYR A 133 -12.26 -12.92 10.03
N THR A 134 -13.22 -13.84 10.17
CA THR A 134 -14.65 -13.58 9.98
C THR A 134 -15.33 -13.14 11.28
N ILE A 135 -14.96 -11.96 11.78
CA ILE A 135 -15.61 -11.35 12.96
C ILE A 135 -16.93 -10.66 12.57
N SER A 136 -18.00 -10.85 13.35
CA SER A 136 -19.29 -10.18 13.10
C SER A 136 -19.21 -8.68 13.38
N SER A 137 -19.86 -7.85 12.54
CA SER A 137 -20.00 -6.42 12.81
C SER A 137 -21.02 -6.11 13.92
N ASP A 138 -21.75 -7.13 14.40
CA ASP A 138 -22.68 -7.02 15.53
C ASP A 138 -22.01 -6.56 16.84
N ILE A 139 -20.68 -6.73 16.96
CA ILE A 139 -19.90 -6.24 18.10
C ILE A 139 -20.05 -4.72 18.32
N PHE A 140 -20.45 -3.97 17.28
CA PHE A 140 -20.68 -2.54 17.38
C PHE A 140 -22.08 -2.18 17.92
N HIS A 141 -23.00 -3.14 18.08
CA HIS A 141 -24.33 -2.87 18.60
C HIS A 141 -24.33 -2.29 20.03
N GLN A 142 -23.31 -2.61 20.84
CA GLN A 142 -23.15 -2.05 22.18
C GLN A 142 -22.97 -0.51 22.18
N PHE A 143 -22.54 0.06 21.06
CA PHE A 143 -22.32 1.50 20.89
C PHE A 143 -23.53 2.23 20.28
N LEU A 144 -24.62 1.53 20.04
CA LEU A 144 -25.86 2.11 19.53
C LEU A 144 -26.78 2.56 20.67
N ASN A 145 -27.62 3.53 20.37
CA ASN A 145 -28.74 3.96 21.20
C ASN A 145 -30.01 3.15 20.86
N SER A 146 -31.11 3.41 21.57
CA SER A 146 -32.39 2.73 21.34
C SER A 146 -33.03 2.95 19.96
N LYS A 147 -32.53 3.94 19.19
CA LYS A 147 -32.97 4.22 17.81
C LYS A 147 -32.08 3.51 16.77
N GLY A 148 -31.04 2.80 17.18
CA GLY A 148 -30.08 2.15 16.29
C GLY A 148 -29.01 3.10 15.73
N GLU A 149 -28.82 4.27 16.34
CA GLU A 149 -27.78 5.24 15.95
C GLU A 149 -26.62 5.19 16.94
N PHE A 150 -25.39 5.47 16.49
CA PHE A 150 -24.23 5.57 17.39
C PHE A 150 -24.45 6.64 18.46
N GLN A 151 -24.09 6.31 19.70
CA GLN A 151 -24.31 7.18 20.85
C GLN A 151 -23.50 8.49 20.74
N GLU A 152 -24.12 9.62 21.05
CA GLU A 152 -23.46 10.94 21.01
C GLU A 152 -22.32 11.08 22.04
N SER A 153 -22.31 10.28 23.10
CA SER A 153 -21.22 10.22 24.08
C SER A 153 -19.87 9.88 23.45
N LEU A 154 -19.87 9.16 22.31
CA LEU A 154 -18.67 8.74 21.59
C LEU A 154 -17.98 9.89 20.85
N ILE A 155 -18.65 11.04 20.69
CA ILE A 155 -18.17 12.16 19.86
C ILE A 155 -16.91 12.82 20.45
N ASN A 156 -16.76 12.76 21.77
CA ASN A 156 -15.67 13.43 22.48
C ASN A 156 -14.34 12.69 22.34
N ASP A 157 -14.37 11.36 22.20
CA ASP A 157 -13.16 10.57 22.01
C ASP A 157 -12.78 10.48 20.52
N LYS A 158 -11.92 11.42 20.10
CA LYS A 158 -11.47 11.53 18.71
C LYS A 158 -10.60 10.33 18.29
N LYS A 159 -9.86 9.71 19.21
CA LYS A 159 -9.04 8.53 18.91
C LYS A 159 -9.95 7.33 18.62
N SER A 160 -10.96 7.11 19.46
CA SER A 160 -12.00 6.09 19.23
C SER A 160 -12.77 6.32 17.93
N LEU A 161 -13.17 7.56 17.63
CA LEU A 161 -13.85 7.89 16.37
C LEU A 161 -12.97 7.62 15.15
N LEU A 162 -11.69 7.94 15.22
CA LEU A 162 -10.75 7.64 14.13
C LEU A 162 -10.61 6.13 13.92
N SER A 163 -10.50 5.34 15.00
CA SER A 163 -10.47 3.88 14.89
C SER A 163 -11.76 3.32 14.29
N LEU A 164 -12.93 3.82 14.70
CA LEU A 164 -14.23 3.45 14.11
C LEU A 164 -14.30 3.81 12.62
N TYR A 165 -13.83 5.00 12.24
CA TYR A 165 -13.76 5.42 10.84
C TYR A 165 -12.91 4.46 10.01
N GLN A 166 -11.72 4.08 10.50
CA GLN A 166 -10.84 3.16 9.80
C GLN A 166 -11.43 1.75 9.71
N ALA A 167 -12.06 1.26 10.79
CA ALA A 167 -12.73 -0.04 10.84
C ALA A 167 -13.92 -0.12 9.88
N ALA A 168 -14.65 0.98 9.67
CA ALA A 168 -15.77 0.99 8.74
C ALA A 168 -15.36 0.76 7.27
N TYR A 169 -14.08 0.96 6.90
CA TYR A 169 -13.60 0.70 5.54
C TYR A 169 -13.34 -0.78 5.24
N VAL A 170 -13.27 -1.66 6.25
CA VAL A 170 -13.08 -3.11 6.06
C VAL A 170 -14.43 -3.88 6.03
N ARG A 171 -15.53 -3.15 5.84
CA ARG A 171 -16.89 -3.70 5.76
C ARG A 171 -17.12 -4.55 4.50
N THR A 172 -17.99 -5.55 4.62
CA THR A 172 -18.56 -6.30 3.49
C THR A 172 -19.99 -5.84 3.20
N HIS A 173 -20.68 -6.52 2.27
CA HIS A 173 -22.08 -6.25 1.95
C HIS A 173 -23.06 -6.63 3.07
N GLU A 174 -22.62 -7.40 4.07
CA GLU A 174 -23.47 -7.85 5.18
C GLU A 174 -23.35 -6.93 6.41
N ASP A 175 -22.44 -5.95 6.38
CA ASP A 175 -22.11 -5.10 7.53
C ASP A 175 -22.81 -3.73 7.45
N ASP A 176 -24.14 -3.70 7.43
CA ASP A 176 -24.95 -2.46 7.33
C ASP A 176 -24.61 -1.45 8.45
N ILE A 177 -24.32 -1.94 9.66
CA ILE A 177 -23.93 -1.11 10.82
C ILE A 177 -22.67 -0.29 10.54
N LEU A 178 -21.74 -0.79 9.72
CA LEU A 178 -20.51 -0.08 9.38
C LEU A 178 -20.73 1.05 8.38
N GLU A 179 -21.81 0.99 7.58
CA GLU A 179 -22.20 2.12 6.74
C GLU A 179 -22.69 3.30 7.59
N ILE A 180 -23.48 3.00 8.63
CA ILE A 180 -23.92 3.97 9.63
C ILE A 180 -22.70 4.51 10.40
N ALA A 181 -21.78 3.64 10.81
CA ALA A 181 -20.55 4.01 11.51
C ALA A 181 -19.69 4.96 10.68
N LEU A 182 -19.54 4.69 9.38
CA LEU A 182 -18.76 5.52 8.46
C LEU A 182 -19.35 6.94 8.38
N VAL A 183 -20.67 7.05 8.22
CA VAL A 183 -21.36 8.35 8.15
C VAL A 183 -21.21 9.12 9.47
N PHE A 184 -21.42 8.45 10.60
CA PHE A 184 -21.27 9.02 11.94
C PHE A 184 -19.85 9.54 12.17
N ALA A 185 -18.84 8.67 12.06
CA ALA A 185 -17.45 9.02 12.32
C ALA A 185 -16.94 10.11 11.37
N THR A 186 -17.26 10.01 10.07
CA THR A 186 -16.88 11.04 9.08
C THR A 186 -17.46 12.41 9.43
N THR A 187 -18.74 12.46 9.83
CA THR A 187 -19.42 13.71 10.17
C THR A 187 -18.77 14.39 11.38
N HIS A 188 -18.47 13.62 12.42
CA HIS A 188 -17.90 14.16 13.66
C HIS A 188 -16.41 14.47 13.55
N LEU A 189 -15.63 13.68 12.81
CA LEU A 189 -14.22 13.97 12.53
C LEU A 189 -14.07 15.26 11.69
N LYS A 190 -14.91 15.46 10.66
CA LYS A 190 -14.89 16.70 9.85
C LYS A 190 -15.25 17.95 10.65
N LYS A 191 -16.23 17.85 11.56
CA LYS A 191 -16.59 18.96 12.46
C LYS A 191 -15.44 19.31 13.40
N SER A 192 -14.71 18.30 13.89
CA SER A 192 -13.62 18.47 14.85
C SER A 192 -12.32 18.97 14.21
N GLY A 193 -12.15 18.83 12.90
CA GLY A 193 -10.95 19.28 12.18
C GLY A 193 -10.71 20.80 12.19
N GLY A 194 -11.70 21.60 12.65
CA GLY A 194 -11.57 23.05 12.86
C GLY A 194 -11.01 23.45 14.23
N ASP A 195 -11.14 22.60 15.25
CA ASP A 195 -10.85 22.92 16.64
C ASP A 195 -9.56 22.22 17.10
N GLN A 196 -8.41 22.85 16.81
CA GLN A 196 -7.08 22.35 17.18
C GLN A 196 -6.81 22.31 18.70
N GLN A 197 -7.73 22.83 19.52
CA GLN A 197 -7.56 22.93 20.97
C GLN A 197 -7.92 21.65 21.75
N GLU A 198 -8.60 20.69 21.12
CA GLU A 198 -9.08 19.45 21.78
C GLU A 198 -8.29 18.18 21.40
N MET A 199 -7.30 18.26 20.50
CA MET A 199 -6.55 17.09 20.01
C MET A 199 -5.05 17.29 20.13
N SER A 200 -4.31 16.19 20.36
CA SER A 200 -2.86 16.21 20.17
C SER A 200 -2.52 16.51 18.71
N PHE A 201 -1.36 17.12 18.48
CA PHE A 201 -0.93 17.48 17.14
C PHE A 201 -0.78 16.25 16.21
N SER A 202 -0.26 15.13 16.75
CA SER A 202 -0.17 13.86 16.03
C SER A 202 -1.55 13.31 15.64
N LEU A 203 -2.52 13.33 16.56
CA LEU A 203 -3.89 12.86 16.28
C LEU A 203 -4.57 13.73 15.21
N ALA A 204 -4.40 15.05 15.27
CA ALA A 204 -4.94 15.96 14.27
C ALA A 204 -4.37 15.68 12.86
N LYS A 205 -3.07 15.38 12.75
CA LYS A 205 -2.45 14.93 11.49
C LYS A 205 -3.05 13.62 11.00
N GLN A 206 -3.21 12.63 11.89
CA GLN A 206 -3.81 11.34 11.53
C GLN A 206 -5.25 11.50 11.02
N VAL A 207 -6.08 12.30 11.72
CA VAL A 207 -7.47 12.55 11.32
C VAL A 207 -7.52 13.22 9.95
N LYS A 208 -6.70 14.25 9.71
CA LYS A 208 -6.64 14.93 8.42
C LYS A 208 -6.27 13.95 7.31
N TYR A 209 -5.21 13.17 7.51
CA TYR A 209 -4.75 12.21 6.52
C TYR A 209 -5.81 11.14 6.25
N ALA A 210 -6.42 10.57 7.29
CA ALA A 210 -7.45 9.54 7.16
C ALA A 210 -8.70 10.00 6.39
N LEU A 211 -9.10 11.26 6.56
CA LEU A 211 -10.23 11.85 5.85
C LEU A 211 -9.95 12.07 4.35
N ASP A 212 -8.68 12.25 3.99
CA ASP A 212 -8.23 12.34 2.59
C ASP A 212 -8.06 10.93 2.00
N GLN A 213 -7.39 10.02 2.73
CA GLN A 213 -7.09 8.66 2.31
C GLN A 213 -7.25 7.67 3.50
N PRO A 214 -8.26 6.79 3.46
CA PRO A 214 -8.46 5.76 4.48
C PRO A 214 -7.35 4.71 4.47
N LEU A 215 -6.97 4.21 5.65
CA LEU A 215 -5.85 3.27 5.84
C LEU A 215 -6.00 2.03 4.95
N HIS A 216 -7.18 1.41 4.96
CA HIS A 216 -7.44 0.17 4.21
C HIS A 216 -7.39 0.35 2.68
N ARG A 217 -7.47 1.59 2.18
CA ARG A 217 -7.43 1.91 0.74
C ARG A 217 -6.12 2.54 0.31
N ASP A 218 -5.19 2.77 1.23
CA ASP A 218 -3.94 3.44 0.95
C ASP A 218 -2.87 2.46 0.43
N VAL A 219 -1.85 3.02 -0.23
CA VAL A 219 -0.66 2.27 -0.63
C VAL A 219 0.23 2.09 0.60
N PRO A 220 0.55 0.86 1.03
CA PRO A 220 1.25 0.60 2.29
C PRO A 220 2.54 1.41 2.46
N ARG A 221 3.31 1.59 1.39
CA ARG A 221 4.59 2.33 1.43
C ARG A 221 4.45 3.84 1.49
N ILE A 222 3.35 4.41 0.99
CA ILE A 222 3.05 5.84 1.17
C ILE A 222 2.57 6.05 2.60
N GLN A 223 1.68 5.18 3.07
CA GLN A 223 1.16 5.24 4.43
C GLN A 223 2.28 5.11 5.46
N ALA A 224 3.20 4.15 5.29
CA ALA A 224 4.33 3.96 6.20
C ALA A 224 5.23 5.21 6.29
N LEU A 225 5.45 5.88 5.16
CA LEU A 225 6.23 7.12 5.13
C LEU A 225 5.54 8.22 5.94
N HIS A 226 4.24 8.41 5.73
CA HIS A 226 3.48 9.41 6.46
C HIS A 226 3.39 9.08 7.96
N TYR A 227 3.11 7.81 8.30
CA TYR A 227 2.95 7.39 9.67
C TYR A 227 4.25 7.46 10.47
N MET A 228 5.42 7.21 9.87
CA MET A 228 6.70 7.42 10.56
C MET A 228 6.88 8.85 11.07
N GLU A 229 6.46 9.86 10.29
CA GLU A 229 6.52 11.28 10.70
C GLU A 229 5.57 11.56 11.87
N VAL A 230 4.38 10.98 11.84
CA VAL A 230 3.39 11.11 12.91
C VAL A 230 3.87 10.41 14.18
N TYR A 231 4.32 9.16 14.06
CA TYR A 231 4.78 8.32 15.18
C TYR A 231 5.99 8.93 15.88
N GLU A 232 6.87 9.62 15.16
CA GLU A 232 8.00 10.36 15.74
C GLU A 232 7.55 11.48 16.70
N GLU A 233 6.37 12.05 16.48
CA GLU A 233 5.78 13.10 17.32
C GLU A 233 4.87 12.56 18.42
N GLU A 234 4.52 11.27 18.39
CA GLU A 234 3.64 10.66 19.38
C GLU A 234 4.30 10.51 20.76
N ASP A 235 3.48 10.74 21.79
CA ASP A 235 3.80 10.43 23.17
C ASP A 235 3.75 8.91 23.36
N GLY A 236 4.78 8.34 23.99
CA GLY A 236 4.87 6.90 24.20
C GLY A 236 5.39 6.09 23.02
N LYS A 237 5.90 6.73 21.95
CA LYS A 237 6.58 6.03 20.85
C LYS A 237 7.71 5.13 21.34
N ASP A 238 7.85 3.97 20.70
CA ASP A 238 8.98 3.08 20.90
C ASP A 238 10.12 3.47 19.93
N PRO A 239 11.29 3.88 20.44
CA PRO A 239 12.39 4.32 19.59
C PRO A 239 13.02 3.18 18.78
N LEU A 240 12.90 1.93 19.22
CA LEU A 240 13.40 0.76 18.49
C LEU A 240 12.51 0.48 17.27
N LEU A 241 11.18 0.54 17.43
CA LEU A 241 10.25 0.41 16.29
C LEU A 241 10.48 1.50 15.24
N LEU A 242 10.58 2.76 15.67
CA LEU A 242 10.83 3.88 14.75
C LEU A 242 12.19 3.75 14.05
N ARG A 243 13.23 3.31 14.76
CA ARG A 243 14.56 3.10 14.19
C ARG A 243 14.57 1.97 13.16
N LEU A 244 13.92 0.84 13.47
CA LEU A 244 13.77 -0.26 12.53
C LEU A 244 13.02 0.20 11.28
N ALA A 245 11.89 0.88 11.44
CA ALA A 245 11.09 1.40 10.33
C ALA A 245 11.90 2.32 9.40
N LYS A 246 12.64 3.29 9.96
CA LYS A 246 13.46 4.21 9.16
C LYS A 246 14.60 3.49 8.42
N LEU A 247 15.28 2.54 9.07
CA LEU A 247 16.37 1.78 8.45
C LEU A 247 15.85 0.85 7.36
N ASP A 248 14.78 0.11 7.64
CA ASP A 248 14.12 -0.77 6.70
C ASP A 248 13.60 0.01 5.48
N TYR A 249 12.96 1.15 5.72
CA TYR A 249 12.45 2.00 4.64
C TYR A 249 13.56 2.44 3.70
N ARG A 250 14.70 2.88 4.27
CA ARG A 250 15.88 3.30 3.51
C ARG A 250 16.54 2.12 2.79
N TYR A 251 16.60 0.96 3.42
CA TYR A 251 17.15 -0.27 2.84
C TYR A 251 16.36 -0.68 1.59
N LEU A 252 15.03 -0.75 1.69
CA LEU A 252 14.16 -1.03 0.56
C LEU A 252 14.21 0.05 -0.52
N GLN A 253 14.28 1.32 -0.15
CA GLN A 253 14.41 2.41 -1.13
C GLN A 253 15.68 2.27 -1.99
N ILE A 254 16.79 1.79 -1.41
CA ILE A 254 18.02 1.49 -2.16
C ILE A 254 17.79 0.32 -3.13
N LEU A 255 17.13 -0.75 -2.67
CA LEU A 255 16.78 -1.90 -3.51
C LEU A 255 15.90 -1.46 -4.70
N HIS A 256 14.82 -0.74 -4.43
CA HIS A 256 13.88 -0.28 -5.46
C HIS A 256 14.52 0.68 -6.48
N ARG A 257 15.49 1.49 -6.04
CA ARG A 257 16.25 2.33 -6.96
C ARG A 257 17.20 1.53 -7.84
N LYS A 258 17.80 0.44 -7.35
CA LYS A 258 18.59 -0.48 -8.19
C LYS A 258 17.71 -1.16 -9.25
N GLU A 259 16.51 -1.59 -8.87
CA GLU A 259 15.54 -2.15 -9.81
C GLU A 259 15.16 -1.13 -10.88
N LEU A 260 14.94 0.12 -10.48
CA LEU A 260 14.64 1.20 -11.42
C LEU A 260 15.82 1.51 -12.36
N ASP A 261 17.06 1.50 -11.86
CA ASP A 261 18.28 1.66 -12.68
C ASP A 261 18.42 0.53 -13.72
N ALA A 262 18.07 -0.71 -13.34
CA ALA A 262 18.03 -1.85 -14.25
C ALA A 262 16.93 -1.68 -15.31
N LEU A 263 15.75 -1.18 -14.93
CA LEU A 263 14.65 -0.89 -15.86
C LEU A 263 15.00 0.23 -16.84
N PHE A 264 15.75 1.26 -16.41
CA PHE A 264 16.25 2.29 -17.31
C PHE A 264 17.25 1.73 -18.31
N SER A 265 18.17 0.87 -17.85
CA SER A 265 19.13 0.18 -18.73
C SER A 265 18.41 -0.66 -19.78
N TRP A 266 17.43 -1.47 -19.36
CA TRP A 266 16.58 -2.25 -20.26
C TRP A 266 15.83 -1.38 -21.27
N ARG A 267 15.28 -0.25 -20.82
CA ARG A 267 14.58 0.68 -21.70
C ARG A 267 15.52 1.26 -22.76
N ASP A 268 16.76 1.58 -22.41
CA ASP A 268 17.74 2.10 -23.34
C ASP A 268 18.19 1.03 -24.36
N ASP A 269 18.35 -0.21 -23.92
CA ASP A 269 18.58 -1.36 -24.81
C ASP A 269 17.41 -1.55 -25.79
N LEU A 270 16.17 -1.45 -25.31
CA LEU A 270 14.97 -1.55 -26.14
C LEU A 270 14.92 -0.46 -27.22
N LYS A 271 15.30 0.78 -26.89
CA LYS A 271 15.37 1.89 -27.86
C LYS A 271 16.40 1.63 -28.96
N ASN A 272 17.46 0.87 -28.67
CA ASN A 272 18.48 0.50 -29.65
C ASN A 272 18.01 -0.62 -30.59
N CYS A 273 17.06 -1.45 -30.15
CA CYS A 273 16.59 -2.62 -30.88
C CYS A 273 15.27 -2.40 -31.65
N VAL A 274 14.44 -1.44 -31.25
CA VAL A 274 13.08 -1.23 -31.78
C VAL A 274 12.92 0.18 -32.36
N PRO A 275 12.22 0.37 -33.51
CA PRO A 275 11.91 1.70 -34.03
C PRO A 275 11.22 2.58 -33.00
N LYS A 276 11.54 3.88 -33.00
CA LYS A 276 11.03 4.84 -32.01
C LYS A 276 9.49 4.86 -31.99
N VAL A 277 8.91 4.40 -30.89
CA VAL A 277 7.45 4.41 -30.67
C VAL A 277 7.04 5.76 -30.07
N THR A 278 6.68 6.72 -30.93
CA THR A 278 6.31 8.09 -30.51
C THR A 278 4.86 8.24 -30.06
N TYR A 279 4.02 7.24 -30.35
CA TYR A 279 2.60 7.26 -30.00
C TYR A 279 2.28 6.64 -28.63
N SER A 280 3.29 6.20 -27.88
CA SER A 280 3.11 5.60 -26.56
C SER A 280 3.60 6.54 -25.46
N ARG A 281 2.94 6.48 -24.29
CA ARG A 281 3.32 7.26 -23.11
C ARG A 281 4.66 6.76 -22.55
N ASP A 282 5.58 7.69 -22.29
CA ASP A 282 6.80 7.43 -21.54
C ASP A 282 6.55 7.57 -20.03
N ARG A 283 6.22 6.45 -19.38
CA ARG A 283 5.79 6.39 -17.98
C ARG A 283 6.44 5.24 -17.19
N LEU A 284 7.71 4.95 -17.48
CA LEU A 284 8.41 3.81 -16.89
C LEU A 284 8.41 3.86 -15.35
N VAL A 285 8.67 5.04 -14.77
CA VAL A 285 8.73 5.23 -13.32
C VAL A 285 7.35 5.05 -12.69
N GLU A 286 6.30 5.57 -13.32
CA GLU A 286 4.92 5.41 -12.85
C GLU A 286 4.47 3.94 -12.95
N CYS A 287 4.83 3.24 -14.02
CA CYS A 287 4.56 1.79 -14.14
C CYS A 287 5.28 1.01 -13.04
N TYR A 288 6.56 1.31 -12.80
CA TYR A 288 7.32 0.69 -11.71
C TYR A 288 6.71 0.99 -10.34
N PHE A 289 6.30 2.24 -10.10
CA PHE A 289 5.61 2.65 -8.87
C PHE A 289 4.32 1.84 -8.64
N TRP A 290 3.54 1.55 -9.68
CA TRP A 290 2.35 0.69 -9.54
C TRP A 290 2.71 -0.75 -9.19
N GLY A 291 3.81 -1.28 -9.72
CA GLY A 291 4.33 -2.60 -9.31
C GLY A 291 4.75 -2.60 -7.83
N LEU A 292 5.47 -1.55 -7.42
CA LEU A 292 5.91 -1.34 -6.04
C LEU A 292 4.74 -1.17 -5.06
N ALA A 293 3.66 -0.50 -5.49
CA ALA A 293 2.47 -0.31 -4.67
C ALA A 293 1.75 -1.63 -4.37
N ALA A 294 1.87 -2.62 -5.26
CA ALA A 294 1.30 -3.95 -5.07
C ALA A 294 2.22 -4.87 -4.26
N PHE A 295 3.53 -4.84 -4.54
CA PHE A 295 4.53 -5.71 -3.90
C PHE A 295 5.81 -4.89 -3.67
N PHE A 296 6.11 -4.57 -2.42
CA PHE A 296 7.29 -3.79 -2.06
C PHE A 296 8.38 -4.60 -1.37
N GLU A 297 8.01 -5.78 -0.89
CA GLU A 297 8.82 -6.64 -0.07
C GLU A 297 9.96 -7.25 -0.90
N PRO A 298 11.15 -7.41 -0.31
CA PRO A 298 12.36 -7.74 -1.06
C PRO A 298 12.29 -9.12 -1.73
N GLN A 299 11.49 -10.05 -1.22
CA GLN A 299 11.28 -11.37 -1.81
C GLN A 299 10.65 -11.30 -3.22
N TYR A 300 9.96 -10.21 -3.56
CA TYR A 300 9.33 -10.02 -4.86
C TYR A 300 10.21 -9.28 -5.87
N SER A 301 11.43 -8.87 -5.48
CA SER A 301 12.41 -8.16 -6.32
C SER A 301 12.75 -8.88 -7.63
N LEU A 302 12.83 -10.22 -7.60
CA LEU A 302 13.07 -11.02 -8.81
C LEU A 302 11.84 -11.08 -9.73
N ASN A 303 10.65 -11.11 -9.15
CA ASN A 303 9.38 -11.23 -9.89
C ASN A 303 9.03 -9.94 -10.65
N LEU A 304 9.38 -8.76 -10.13
CA LEU A 304 9.15 -7.48 -10.83
C LEU A 304 10.03 -7.36 -12.09
N ASN A 305 11.30 -7.78 -12.04
CA ASN A 305 12.17 -7.78 -13.23
C ASN A 305 11.69 -8.75 -14.32
N ILE A 306 11.14 -9.91 -13.93
CA ILE A 306 10.64 -10.93 -14.87
C ILE A 306 9.25 -10.57 -15.42
N LEU A 307 8.34 -10.00 -14.61
CA LEU A 307 6.99 -9.63 -15.09
C LEU A 307 7.02 -8.57 -16.20
N TYR A 308 7.96 -7.61 -16.13
CA TYR A 308 8.11 -6.58 -17.17
C TYR A 308 8.96 -7.06 -18.36
N ALA A 309 9.89 -8.01 -18.16
CA ALA A 309 10.70 -8.60 -19.24
C ALA A 309 9.92 -9.66 -20.06
N GLU A 310 9.00 -10.40 -19.44
CA GLU A 310 8.23 -11.47 -20.09
C GLU A 310 6.84 -11.04 -20.61
N SER A 311 6.62 -9.74 -20.84
CA SER A 311 5.55 -9.31 -21.76
C SER A 311 5.84 -9.94 -23.15
N PRO A 312 4.84 -10.54 -23.85
CA PRO A 312 5.02 -11.65 -24.81
C PRO A 312 5.78 -11.38 -26.12
N LEU A 313 6.64 -10.37 -26.19
CA LEU A 313 7.46 -10.05 -27.36
C LEU A 313 8.73 -10.90 -27.47
N GLN A 314 9.20 -11.56 -26.40
CA GLN A 314 10.42 -12.40 -26.49
C GLN A 314 10.17 -13.86 -26.94
N LYS A 315 8.93 -14.37 -26.90
CA LYS A 315 8.64 -15.75 -27.32
C LYS A 315 8.50 -15.95 -28.84
N GLN A 316 8.53 -14.89 -29.65
CA GLN A 316 8.40 -15.02 -31.11
C GLN A 316 9.71 -15.10 -31.89
N HIS A 317 10.87 -14.96 -31.24
CA HIS A 317 12.17 -15.04 -31.93
C HIS A 317 12.88 -16.41 -31.83
N SER A 318 12.34 -17.37 -31.08
CA SER A 318 12.94 -18.71 -30.93
C SER A 318 12.31 -19.80 -31.81
N SER A 319 11.36 -19.46 -32.68
CA SER A 319 10.71 -20.42 -33.61
C SER A 319 11.05 -20.21 -35.09
N PHE A 320 12.00 -19.32 -35.39
CA PHE A 320 12.56 -19.15 -36.74
C PHE A 320 14.09 -19.09 -36.68
N GLN A 321 14.71 -20.23 -36.39
CA GLN A 321 16.06 -20.58 -36.88
C GLN A 321 16.05 -22.03 -37.35
#